data_AF-A0A540V8W0-F1
#
_entry.id   AF-A0A540V8W0-F1
#
_cell.length_a   1.000
_cell.length_b   1.000
_cell.length_c   1.000
_cell.angle_alpha   90.00
_cell.angle_beta   90.00
_cell.angle_gamma   90.00
#
_symmetry.space_group_name_H-M   'P 1'
#
loop_
_entity.id
_entity.type
_entity.pdbx_description
1 polymer ?
#
loop_
_entity_poly.entity_id
_entity_poly.type
_entity_poly.pdbx_seq_one_letter_code
_entity_poly.pdbx_strand_id
1 'polypeptide(L)'
;IFLSSTMIKQTIRKQLIGDEFNTNNIFILDGVVTRRTTDEQHLQLVREVMKMPCVKVVEHPDIFVKHSEYTIDDFDYIIELRHHPDEEIVYDALERNDAFLNNDDFFSL
;
A
#
# COMPACT_ATOMS: atom_id res chain seq x y z
N ILE A 1 3.48 -6.70 -8.49
CA ILE A 1 2.22 -7.16 -7.87
C ILE A 1 1.81 -6.12 -6.83
N PHE A 2 0.64 -5.50 -7.01
CA PHE A 2 0.09 -4.59 -6.01
C PHE A 2 -0.63 -5.40 -4.93
N LEU A 3 -0.15 -5.31 -3.69
CA LEU A 3 -0.83 -5.88 -2.54
C LEU A 3 -1.87 -4.91 -1.99
N SER A 4 -1.48 -3.64 -1.90
CA SER A 4 -2.33 -2.51 -1.57
C SER A 4 -1.93 -1.30 -2.43
N SER A 5 -2.90 -0.50 -2.89
CA SER A 5 -2.63 0.78 -3.55
C SER A 5 -3.90 1.61 -3.67
N THR A 6 -3.81 2.90 -3.34
CA THR A 6 -4.82 3.91 -3.71
C THR A 6 -4.72 4.36 -5.18
N MET A 7 -3.56 4.19 -5.81
CA MET A 7 -3.24 4.74 -7.15
C MET A 7 -3.89 3.99 -8.33
N ILE A 8 -4.22 2.70 -8.19
CA ILE A 8 -4.92 1.91 -9.23
C ILE A 8 -6.13 1.21 -8.62
N LYS A 9 -7.33 1.78 -8.86
CA LYS A 9 -8.65 1.20 -8.52
C LYS A 9 -8.87 0.78 -7.06
N GLN A 10 -8.04 1.25 -6.11
CA GLN A 10 -8.07 0.80 -4.71
C GLN A 10 -8.02 -0.73 -4.62
N THR A 11 -6.85 -1.31 -4.87
CA THR A 11 -6.68 -2.76 -4.84
C THR A 11 -6.28 -3.20 -3.43
N ILE A 12 -7.02 -4.13 -2.82
CA ILE A 12 -6.62 -4.86 -1.60
C ILE A 12 -6.57 -6.34 -1.95
N ARG A 13 -5.37 -6.93 -1.98
CA ARG A 13 -5.18 -8.37 -2.20
C ARG A 13 -5.27 -9.13 -0.88
N LYS A 14 -6.00 -10.24 -0.91
CA LYS A 14 -6.18 -11.16 0.24
C LYS A 14 -5.42 -12.47 0.11
N GLN A 15 -5.01 -12.81 -1.11
CA GLN A 15 -4.20 -13.98 -1.43
C GLN A 15 -3.41 -13.76 -2.72
N LEU A 16 -2.31 -14.48 -2.87
CA LEU A 16 -1.59 -14.66 -4.13
C LEU A 16 -1.90 -16.06 -4.68
N ILE A 17 -2.04 -16.19 -5.99
CA ILE A 17 -2.48 -17.45 -6.63
C ILE A 17 -1.36 -17.97 -7.55
N GLY A 18 -1.08 -19.27 -7.52
CA GLY A 18 -0.11 -19.92 -8.41
C GLY A 18 1.31 -19.38 -8.25
N ASP A 19 1.95 -19.01 -9.36
CA ASP A 19 3.35 -18.53 -9.41
C ASP A 19 3.54 -17.09 -8.89
N GLU A 20 2.50 -16.46 -8.34
CA GLU A 20 2.60 -15.09 -7.80
C GLU A 20 3.50 -15.00 -6.55
N PHE A 21 3.76 -16.10 -5.84
CA PHE A 21 4.73 -16.19 -4.74
C PHE A 21 6.20 -16.24 -5.21
N ASN A 22 6.48 -16.06 -6.49
CA ASN A 22 7.83 -16.04 -7.01
C ASN A 22 8.63 -14.84 -6.47
N THR A 23 9.83 -15.08 -5.96
CA THR A 23 10.71 -14.03 -5.41
C THR A 23 11.22 -13.05 -6.46
N ASN A 24 11.09 -13.37 -7.75
CA ASN A 24 11.37 -12.46 -8.86
C ASN A 24 10.26 -11.41 -9.05
N ASN A 25 9.14 -11.50 -8.33
CA ASN A 25 8.09 -10.49 -8.38
C ASN A 25 8.45 -9.30 -7.48
N ILE A 26 8.09 -8.11 -7.95
CA ILE A 26 8.13 -6.87 -7.16
C ILE A 26 6.79 -6.72 -6.44
N PHE A 27 6.79 -6.54 -5.12
CA PHE A 27 5.59 -6.34 -4.33
C PHE A 27 5.45 -4.87 -3.93
N ILE A 28 4.27 -4.30 -4.17
CA ILE A 28 3.98 -2.88 -3.89
C ILE A 28 2.94 -2.80 -2.78
N LEU A 29 3.26 -2.03 -1.74
CA LEU A 29 2.47 -1.81 -0.54
C LEU A 29 2.17 -0.32 -0.35
N ASP A 30 0.99 0.00 0.15
CA ASP A 30 0.57 1.35 0.50
C ASP A 30 0.30 1.43 2.01
N GLY A 31 1.09 2.26 2.71
CA GLY A 31 1.01 2.48 4.14
C GLY A 31 -0.36 2.94 4.64
N VAL A 32 -1.07 3.77 3.87
CA VAL A 32 -2.39 4.27 4.25
C VAL A 32 -3.41 3.14 4.21
N VAL A 33 -3.43 2.38 3.12
CA VAL A 33 -4.39 1.29 2.90
C VAL A 33 -4.14 0.16 3.89
N THR A 34 -2.88 -0.26 4.05
CA THR A 34 -2.52 -1.32 4.99
C THR A 34 -2.77 -0.92 6.44
N ARG A 35 -2.68 0.37 6.78
CA ARG A 35 -3.04 0.87 8.12
C ARG A 35 -4.54 0.84 8.38
N ARG A 36 -5.36 1.22 7.41
CA ARG A 36 -6.81 1.40 7.58
C ARG A 36 -7.61 0.11 7.48
N THR A 37 -7.08 -0.87 6.75
CA THR A 37 -7.79 -2.12 6.53
C THR A 37 -7.87 -2.95 7.82
N THR A 38 -9.07 -3.44 8.11
CA THR A 38 -9.32 -4.44 9.17
C THR A 38 -9.39 -5.86 8.60
N ASP A 39 -9.01 -6.03 7.32
CA ASP A 39 -9.05 -7.33 6.65
C ASP A 39 -7.86 -8.19 7.09
N GLU A 40 -8.14 -9.17 7.96
CA GLU A 40 -7.14 -10.10 8.48
C GLU A 40 -6.42 -10.92 7.40
N GLN A 41 -7.08 -11.22 6.28
CA GLN A 41 -6.44 -11.96 5.18
C GLN A 41 -5.39 -11.09 4.47
N HIS A 42 -5.70 -9.80 4.28
CA HIS A 42 -4.71 -8.86 3.76
C HIS A 42 -3.53 -8.69 4.73
N LEU A 43 -3.79 -8.50 6.03
CA LEU A 43 -2.73 -8.36 7.03
C LEU A 43 -1.85 -9.61 7.10
N GLN A 44 -2.46 -10.79 7.00
CA GLN A 44 -1.72 -12.05 6.92
C GLN A 44 -0.84 -12.12 5.67
N LEU A 45 -1.37 -11.76 4.50
CA LEU A 45 -0.61 -11.73 3.26
C LEU A 45 0.58 -10.75 3.33
N VAL A 46 0.39 -9.57 3.93
CA VAL A 46 1.49 -8.61 4.16
C VAL A 46 2.59 -9.27 5.00
N ARG A 47 2.25 -9.91 6.13
CA ARG A 47 3.24 -10.60 6.98
C ARG A 47 3.97 -11.72 6.24
N GLU A 48 3.31 -12.41 5.31
CA GLU A 48 3.92 -13.44 4.48
C GLU A 48 4.93 -12.83 3.50
N VAL A 49 4.53 -11.80 2.77
CA VAL A 49 5.42 -11.12 1.79
C VAL A 49 6.60 -10.44 2.48
N MET A 50 6.41 -9.83 3.65
CA MET A 50 7.50 -9.20 4.39
C MET A 50 8.60 -10.21 4.80
N LYS A 51 8.27 -11.50 4.94
CA LYS A 51 9.24 -12.57 5.23
C LYS A 51 9.94 -13.14 4.00
N MET A 52 9.51 -12.77 2.79
CA MET A 52 10.06 -13.29 1.55
C MET A 52 11.32 -12.51 1.14
N PRO A 53 12.36 -13.18 0.58
CA PRO A 53 13.52 -12.52 -0.01
C PRO A 53 13.18 -12.03 -1.43
N CYS A 54 12.24 -11.10 -1.53
CA CYS A 54 11.78 -10.47 -2.78
C CYS A 54 11.90 -8.94 -2.68
N VAL A 55 11.80 -8.28 -3.83
CA VAL A 55 11.79 -6.81 -3.92
C VAL A 55 10.47 -6.26 -3.39
N LYS A 56 10.56 -5.38 -2.39
CA LYS A 56 9.42 -4.72 -1.74
C LYS A 56 9.51 -3.22 -1.96
N VAL A 57 8.40 -2.65 -2.42
CA VAL A 57 8.27 -1.23 -2.71
C VAL A 57 7.13 -0.69 -1.87
N VAL A 58 7.33 0.47 -1.23
CA VAL A 58 6.34 1.08 -0.35
C VAL A 58 5.96 2.49 -0.80
N GLU A 59 4.68 2.78 -0.72
CA GLU A 59 4.09 4.11 -0.76
C GLU A 59 3.72 4.49 0.68
N HIS A 60 3.88 5.76 1.04
CA HIS A 60 3.63 6.26 2.40
C HIS A 60 4.39 5.47 3.50
N PRO A 61 5.72 5.30 3.38
CA PRO A 61 6.52 4.53 4.34
C PRO A 61 6.35 5.01 5.77
N ASP A 62 6.23 6.32 5.99
CA ASP A 62 6.08 6.92 7.31
C ASP A 62 4.86 6.35 8.07
N ILE A 63 3.73 6.22 7.37
CA ILE A 63 2.49 5.69 7.95
C ILE A 63 2.63 4.17 8.19
N PHE A 64 3.24 3.46 7.24
CA PHE A 64 3.45 2.01 7.36
C PHE A 64 4.33 1.68 8.57
N VAL A 65 5.50 2.33 8.68
CA VAL A 65 6.51 2.08 9.73
C VAL A 65 6.00 2.51 11.09
N LYS A 66 5.38 3.70 11.20
CA LYS A 66 4.84 4.22 12.49
C LYS A 66 3.82 3.29 13.15
N HIS A 67 3.18 2.43 12.38
CA HIS A 67 2.06 1.61 12.81
C HIS A 67 2.26 0.12 12.65
N SER A 68 3.48 -0.32 12.35
CA SER A 68 3.84 -1.72 12.22
C SER A 68 5.12 -2.03 12.99
N GLU A 69 5.51 -3.30 12.96
CA GLU A 69 6.79 -3.79 13.48
C GLU A 69 7.94 -3.64 12.49
N TYR A 70 7.64 -3.18 11.27
CA TYR A 70 8.60 -3.04 10.18
C TYR A 70 9.24 -1.66 10.19
N THR A 71 10.44 -1.60 9.63
CA THR A 71 11.28 -0.42 9.48
C THR A 71 11.39 -0.03 8.01
N ILE A 72 11.91 1.17 7.76
CA ILE A 72 12.16 1.60 6.39
C ILE A 72 13.15 0.69 5.65
N ASP A 73 14.06 0.07 6.40
CA ASP A 73 15.11 -0.82 5.87
C ASP A 73 14.55 -2.16 5.39
N ASP A 74 13.29 -2.49 5.71
CA ASP A 74 12.61 -3.70 5.21
C ASP A 74 12.11 -3.53 3.76
N PHE A 75 12.27 -2.35 3.17
CA PHE A 75 11.84 -2.02 1.81
C PHE A 75 13.04 -1.68 0.91
N ASP A 76 12.99 -2.14 -0.34
CA ASP A 76 14.04 -1.90 -1.33
C ASP A 76 13.90 -0.53 -2.01
N TYR A 77 12.66 -0.08 -2.21
CA TYR A 77 12.37 1.20 -2.84
C TYR A 77 11.14 1.88 -2.23
N ILE A 78 11.13 3.21 -2.30
CA ILE A 78 9.95 4.04 -2.05
C ILE A 78 9.42 4.51 -3.41
N ILE A 79 8.10 4.51 -3.59
CA ILE A 79 7.45 5.01 -4.80
C ILE A 79 6.53 6.20 -4.48
N GLU A 80 6.53 7.17 -5.37
CA GLU A 80 5.69 8.36 -5.36
C GLU A 80 5.21 8.64 -6.79
N LEU A 81 3.93 8.96 -6.97
CA LEU A 81 3.40 9.43 -8.25
C LEU A 81 3.02 10.91 -8.18
N ARG A 82 3.32 11.62 -9.26
CA ARG A 82 3.00 13.04 -9.45
C ARG A 82 2.28 13.24 -10.77
N HIS A 83 1.28 14.10 -10.77
CA HIS A 83 0.56 14.60 -11.94
C HIS A 83 1.43 15.55 -12.76
N HIS A 84 2.29 16.33 -12.11
CA HIS A 84 3.27 17.20 -12.74
C HIS A 84 4.60 17.21 -11.98
N PRO A 85 5.74 17.51 -12.64
CA PRO A 85 7.07 17.41 -12.03
C PRO A 85 7.23 18.19 -10.73
N ASP A 86 6.56 19.35 -10.64
CA ASP A 86 6.64 20.28 -9.51
C ASP A 86 5.57 20.03 -8.43
N GLU A 87 4.81 18.93 -8.51
CA GLU A 87 3.82 18.60 -7.48
C GLU A 87 4.54 18.22 -6.19
N GLU A 88 4.30 19.02 -5.15
CA GLU A 88 4.71 18.67 -3.79
C GLU A 88 3.66 17.75 -3.17
N ILE A 89 4.05 16.51 -2.90
CA ILE A 89 3.20 15.54 -2.22
C ILE A 89 3.23 15.86 -0.73
N VAL A 90 2.22 16.59 -0.25
CA VAL A 90 2.06 16.93 1.17
C VAL A 90 1.25 15.83 1.86
N TYR A 91 1.93 14.97 2.62
CA TYR A 91 1.31 13.82 3.28
C TYR A 91 0.19 14.18 4.27
N ASP A 92 0.32 15.31 4.99
CA ASP A 92 -0.72 15.82 5.90
C ASP A 92 -2.02 16.23 5.17
N ALA A 93 -1.94 16.52 3.87
CA ALA A 93 -3.11 16.89 3.07
C ALA A 93 -3.91 15.66 2.59
N LEU A 94 -3.30 14.48 2.53
CA LEU A 94 -4.01 13.23 2.21
C LEU A 94 -5.03 12.89 3.30
N GLU A 95 -4.69 13.06 4.58
CA GLU A 95 -5.65 12.92 5.70
C GLU A 95 -6.88 13.83 5.55
N ARG A 96 -6.76 14.99 4.87
CA ARG A 96 -7.89 15.90 4.60
C ARG A 96 -8.62 15.61 3.29
N ASN A 97 -7.91 15.22 2.23
CA ASN A 97 -8.54 14.81 0.96
C ASN A 97 -9.21 13.43 1.05
N ASP A 98 -8.95 12.67 2.11
CA ASP A 98 -9.77 11.51 2.50
C ASP A 98 -11.22 11.85 2.83
N ALA A 99 -11.60 13.13 2.96
CA ALA A 99 -13.02 13.51 2.88
C ALA A 99 -13.67 13.10 1.54
N PHE A 100 -12.89 12.93 0.46
CA PHE A 100 -13.35 12.30 -0.79
C PHE A 100 -13.45 10.77 -0.70
N LEU A 101 -12.67 10.12 0.17
CA LEU A 101 -12.82 8.69 0.47
C LEU A 101 -13.94 8.38 1.48
N ASN A 102 -14.51 9.40 2.13
CA ASN A 102 -15.69 9.29 3.01
C ASN A 102 -17.03 9.25 2.25
N ASN A 103 -17.04 9.33 0.92
CA ASN A 103 -18.26 9.11 0.16
C ASN A 103 -18.43 7.62 -0.18
N ASP A 104 -18.95 6.87 0.80
CA ASP A 104 -19.70 5.63 0.56
C ASP A 104 -20.89 5.83 -0.41
N ASP A 105 -21.23 7.08 -0.74
CA ASP A 105 -22.28 7.46 -1.71
C ASP A 105 -21.96 7.13 -3.18
N PHE A 106 -20.69 6.83 -3.54
CA PHE A 106 -20.36 6.45 -4.92
C PHE A 106 -20.82 5.02 -5.31
N PHE A 107 -21.23 4.20 -4.34
CA PHE A 107 -21.73 2.83 -4.61
C PHE A 107 -23.26 2.73 -4.78
N SER A 108 -23.96 3.85 -5.01
CA SER A 108 -25.42 3.87 -5.18
C SER A 108 -25.96 4.49 -6.48
N LEU A 109 -25.16 4.59 -7.56
CA LEU A 109 -25.66 4.90 -8.91
C LEU A 109 -25.09 3.98 -9.98
#